data_AF-A0A7W7W515-F1
#
_entry.id   AF-A0A7W7W515-F1
#
_cell.length_a   1.000
_cell.length_b   1.000
_cell.length_c   1.000
_cell.angle_alpha   90.00
_cell.angle_beta   90.00
_cell.angle_gamma   90.00
#
_symmetry.space_group_name_H-M   'P 1'
#
loop_
_entity.id
_entity.type
_entity.pdbx_description
1 polymer ?
#
loop_
_entity_poly.entity_id
_entity_poly.type
_entity_poly.pdbx_seq_one_letter_code
_entity_poly.pdbx_strand_id
1 'polypeptide(L)'
;MSLLNEQIDVRSTTGGHPALFAWRGHVYRVRRIIGSWRSPSDTPDAKDTDSGFHLVRVATESDQGEHGIADIACDTATEHWTLRRQWG
;
A
#
# COMPACT_ATOMS: atom_id res chain seq x y z
N MET A 1 -14.77 -6.14 -8.74
CA MET A 1 -13.96 -5.19 -7.94
C MET A 1 -14.42 -5.25 -6.51
N SER A 2 -13.48 -5.34 -5.57
CA SER A 2 -13.78 -5.42 -4.13
C SER A 2 -12.98 -4.38 -3.38
N LEU A 3 -13.64 -3.68 -2.44
CA LEU A 3 -12.94 -2.92 -1.41
C LEU A 3 -12.38 -3.91 -0.40
N LEU A 4 -11.11 -3.76 -0.08
CA LEU A 4 -10.37 -4.61 0.86
C LEU A 4 -9.87 -3.77 2.04
N ASN A 5 -9.55 -4.45 3.14
CA ASN A 5 -8.76 -3.89 4.23
C ASN A 5 -7.88 -5.02 4.81
N GLU A 6 -7.19 -5.71 3.91
CA GLU A 6 -6.42 -6.90 4.27
C GLU A 6 -4.98 -6.50 4.54
N GLN A 7 -4.44 -6.94 5.68
CA GLN A 7 -3.03 -6.75 5.98
C GLN A 7 -2.16 -7.49 4.95
N ILE A 8 -1.11 -6.83 4.50
CA ILE A 8 -0.12 -7.42 3.60
C ILE A 8 1.26 -7.41 4.26
N ASP A 9 2.09 -8.36 3.85
CA ASP A 9 3.48 -8.44 4.28
C ASP A 9 4.35 -7.68 3.27
N VAL A 10 4.70 -6.42 3.56
CA VAL A 10 5.64 -5.66 2.73
C VAL A 10 7.06 -6.09 3.09
N ARG A 11 7.70 -6.78 2.14
CA ARG A 11 9.02 -7.39 2.31
C ARG A 11 10.16 -6.45 1.94
N SER A 12 9.90 -5.46 1.10
CA SER A 12 10.86 -4.43 0.77
C SER A 12 10.19 -3.14 0.32
N THR A 13 10.90 -2.04 0.55
CA THR A 13 10.49 -0.70 0.11
C THR A 13 11.63 -0.02 -0.67
N THR A 14 11.28 0.80 -1.65
CA THR A 14 12.20 1.70 -2.35
C THR A 14 11.67 3.12 -2.26
N GLY A 15 12.46 4.03 -1.67
CA GLY A 15 12.05 5.43 -1.51
C GLY A 15 10.77 5.62 -0.67
N GLY A 16 10.54 4.76 0.33
CA GLY A 16 9.33 4.80 1.17
C GLY A 16 8.08 4.21 0.53
N HIS A 17 8.19 3.61 -0.66
CA HIS A 17 7.09 2.93 -1.34
C HIS A 17 7.33 1.42 -1.39
N PRO A 18 6.28 0.58 -1.38
CA PRO A 18 6.44 -0.86 -1.46
C PRO A 18 7.09 -1.25 -2.80
N ALA A 19 8.09 -2.12 -2.73
CA ALA A 19 8.78 -2.70 -3.88
C ALA A 19 8.46 -4.19 -4.07
N LEU A 20 8.22 -4.89 -2.95
CA LEU A 20 7.82 -6.30 -2.92
C LEU A 20 6.88 -6.53 -1.74
N PHE A 21 5.78 -7.24 -1.96
CA PHE A 21 4.87 -7.63 -0.87
C PHE A 21 4.26 -9.01 -1.11
N ALA A 22 3.81 -9.66 -0.04
CA ALA A 22 3.06 -10.91 -0.10
C ALA A 22 1.61 -10.71 0.35
N TRP A 23 0.69 -11.35 -0.36
CA TRP A 23 -0.74 -11.29 -0.07
C TRP A 23 -1.41 -12.58 -0.54
N ARG A 24 -2.23 -13.19 0.33
CA ARG A 24 -2.96 -14.45 0.09
C ARG A 24 -2.09 -15.59 -0.49
N GLY A 25 -0.86 -15.71 0.00
CA GLY A 25 0.08 -16.75 -0.42
C GLY A 25 0.85 -16.47 -1.72
N HIS A 26 0.57 -15.34 -2.39
CA HIS A 26 1.28 -14.92 -3.60
C HIS A 26 2.25 -13.78 -3.29
N VAL A 27 3.36 -13.74 -4.03
CA VAL A 27 4.31 -12.63 -3.99
C VAL A 27 4.05 -11.70 -5.17
N TYR A 28 4.03 -10.40 -4.90
CA TYR A 28 3.81 -9.36 -5.90
C TYR A 28 5.00 -8.41 -5.93
N ARG A 29 5.60 -8.28 -7.12
CA ARG A 29 6.60 -7.26 -7.41
C ARG A 29 5.91 -5.97 -7.83
N VAL A 30 6.29 -4.84 -7.23
CA VAL A 30 5.88 -3.53 -7.71
C VAL A 30 6.74 -3.14 -8.90
N ARG A 31 6.09 -2.91 -10.04
CA ARG A 31 6.75 -2.50 -11.28
C ARG A 31 6.93 -1.00 -11.39
N ARG A 32 5.93 -0.24 -10.94
CA ARG A 32 5.98 1.23 -10.86
C ARG A 32 4.92 1.77 -9.91
N ILE A 33 5.18 2.96 -9.39
CA ILE A 33 4.18 3.77 -8.69
C ILE A 33 3.34 4.50 -9.75
N ILE A 34 2.02 4.40 -9.64
CA ILE A 34 1.05 5.11 -10.49
C ILE A 34 0.61 6.41 -9.81
N GLY A 35 0.44 6.39 -8.50
CA GLY A 35 0.06 7.56 -7.72
C GLY A 35 0.32 7.37 -6.23
N SER A 36 0.45 8.48 -5.51
CA SER A 36 0.77 8.51 -4.09
C SER A 36 0.06 9.70 -3.44
N TRP A 37 -0.68 9.45 -2.37
CA TRP A 37 -1.48 10.44 -1.66
C TRP A 37 -1.26 10.30 -0.15
N ARG A 38 -0.95 11.41 0.51
CA ARG A 38 -0.89 11.45 1.97
C ARG A 38 -2.18 12.08 2.46
N SER A 39 -2.92 11.40 3.33
CA SER A 39 -4.05 11.99 4.02
C SER A 39 -3.54 12.72 5.26
N PRO A 40 -3.85 14.02 5.44
CA PRO A 40 -3.59 14.69 6.71
C PRO A 40 -4.47 14.07 7.80
N SER A 41 -3.94 13.99 9.02
CA SER A 41 -4.70 13.59 10.21
C SER A 41 -5.90 14.53 10.39
N ASP A 42 -7.11 13.98 10.57
CA ASP A 42 -8.39 14.73 10.63
C ASP A 42 -8.59 15.57 11.92
N THR A 43 -7.54 15.81 12.71
CA THR A 43 -7.61 16.58 13.97
C THR A 43 -7.05 17.99 13.79
N PRO A 44 -7.89 19.06 13.83
CA PRO A 44 -7.45 20.44 13.60
C PRO A 44 -6.54 21.04 14.67
N ASP A 45 -6.35 20.36 15.80
CA ASP A 45 -5.69 20.92 17.01
C ASP A 45 -4.57 20.02 17.59
N ALA A 46 -4.17 18.97 16.89
CA ALA A 46 -3.05 18.13 17.32
C ALA A 46 -1.76 18.60 16.66
N LYS A 47 -1.00 19.47 17.34
CA LYS A 47 0.45 19.51 17.13
C LYS A 47 1.00 18.10 17.38
N ASP A 48 1.65 17.53 16.37
CA ASP A 48 2.49 16.32 16.43
C ASP A 48 1.83 14.99 16.82
N THR A 49 0.68 14.64 16.22
CA THR A 49 0.27 13.23 16.16
C THR A 49 0.19 12.76 14.71
N ASP A 50 1.23 12.04 14.29
CA ASP A 50 1.49 11.49 12.95
C ASP A 50 0.55 10.31 12.58
N SER A 51 -0.73 10.42 12.93
CA SER A 51 -1.78 9.41 12.71
C SER A 51 -2.44 9.54 11.33
N GLY A 52 -1.62 9.64 10.29
CA GLY A 52 -2.05 9.68 8.90
C GLY A 52 -2.01 8.30 8.22
N PHE A 53 -2.61 8.20 7.04
CA PHE A 53 -2.38 7.08 6.14
C PHE A 53 -1.75 7.58 4.84
N HIS A 54 -0.76 6.84 4.36
CA HIS A 54 -0.15 7.03 3.05
C HIS A 54 -0.70 6.01 2.07
N LEU A 55 -1.54 6.45 1.13
CA LEU A 55 -2.08 5.62 0.07
C LEU A 55 -1.15 5.65 -1.16
N VAL A 56 -0.82 4.48 -1.69
CA VAL A 56 0.01 4.31 -2.88
C VAL A 56 -0.72 3.39 -3.86
N ARG A 57 -0.90 3.86 -5.10
CA ARG A 57 -1.36 3.04 -6.22
C ARG A 57 -0.17 2.52 -6.99
N VAL A 58 -0.10 1.21 -7.19
CA VAL A 58 1.05 0.53 -7.80
C VAL A 58 0.62 -0.36 -8.96
N ALA A 59 1.45 -0.46 -9.99
CA ALA A 59 1.37 -1.56 -10.96
C ALA A 59 2.15 -2.75 -10.41
N THR A 60 1.56 -3.94 -10.45
CA THR A 60 2.11 -5.16 -9.87
C THR A 60 2.29 -6.26 -10.90
N GLU A 61 3.16 -7.20 -10.58
CA GLU A 61 3.32 -8.48 -11.26
C GLU A 61 3.38 -9.59 -10.20
N SER A 62 2.54 -10.61 -10.34
CA SER A 62 2.55 -11.77 -9.43
C SER A 62 3.73 -12.70 -9.71
N ASP A 63 3.96 -13.63 -8.80
CA ASP A 63 4.90 -14.75 -8.98
C ASP A 63 4.57 -15.66 -10.19
N GLN A 64 3.33 -15.61 -10.68
CA GLN A 64 2.89 -16.29 -11.91
C GLN A 64 3.02 -15.42 -13.17
N GLY A 65 3.52 -14.18 -13.04
CA GLY A 65 3.68 -13.25 -14.16
C GLY A 65 2.40 -12.47 -14.51
N GLU A 66 1.36 -12.53 -13.68
CA GLU A 66 0.10 -11.81 -13.93
C GLU A 66 0.25 -10.34 -13.57
N HIS A 67 -0.14 -9.45 -14.48
CA HIS A 67 -0.12 -8.02 -14.23
C HIS A 67 -1.38 -7.55 -13.52
N GLY A 68 -1.23 -6.54 -12.66
CA GLY A 68 -2.36 -5.91 -11.99
C GLY A 68 -2.07 -4.49 -11.52
N ILE A 69 -3.06 -3.89 -10.88
CA ILE A 69 -2.93 -2.64 -10.14
C ILE A 69 -3.42 -2.90 -8.71
N ALA A 70 -2.80 -2.25 -7.74
CA ALA A 70 -3.21 -2.30 -6.34
C ALA A 70 -3.17 -0.92 -5.69
N ASP A 71 -4.17 -0.63 -4.85
CA ASP A 71 -4.12 0.47 -3.87
C ASP A 71 -3.68 -0.12 -2.54
N ILE A 72 -2.58 0.38 -2.01
CA ILE A 72 -1.98 -0.06 -0.75
C ILE A 72 -1.91 1.15 0.19
N ALA A 73 -2.38 1.00 1.42
CA ALA A 73 -2.25 2.04 2.45
C ALA A 73 -1.21 1.62 3.50
N CYS A 74 -0.33 2.55 3.87
CA CYS A 74 0.53 2.47 5.04
C CYS A 74 -0.05 3.34 6.16
N ASP A 75 -0.25 2.76 7.33
CA ASP A 75 -0.49 3.50 8.57
C ASP A 75 0.84 4.07 9.06
N THR A 76 0.98 5.39 9.14
CA THR A 76 2.28 6.02 9.48
C THR A 76 2.64 5.88 10.95
N ALA A 77 1.67 5.59 11.82
CA ALA A 77 1.91 5.42 13.26
C ALA A 77 2.39 3.99 13.60
N THR A 78 1.92 2.99 12.85
CA THR A 78 2.21 1.57 13.10
C THR A 78 3.08 0.91 12.03
N GLU A 79 3.35 1.61 10.94
CA GLU A 79 4.01 1.09 9.73
C GLU A 79 3.32 -0.15 9.15
N HIS A 80 2.04 -0.35 9.47
CA HIS A 80 1.24 -1.46 8.96
C HIS A 80 0.72 -1.17 7.56
N TRP A 81 0.94 -2.13 6.66
CA TRP A 81 0.51 -2.04 5.28
C TRP A 81 -0.75 -2.87 5.04
N THR A 82 -1.70 -2.27 4.33
CA THR A 82 -2.98 -2.91 3.99
C THR A 82 -3.28 -2.75 2.50
N LEU A 83 -3.79 -3.81 1.89
CA LEU A 83 -4.37 -3.76 0.55
C LEU A 83 -5.80 -3.23 0.63
N ARG A 84 -6.08 -2.18 -0.12
CA ARG A 84 -7.38 -1.49 -0.13
C ARG A 84 -8.21 -1.79 -1.37
N ARG A 85 -7.54 -2.04 -2.49
CA ARG A 85 -8.18 -2.39 -3.76
C ARG A 85 -7.21 -3.12 -4.66
N GLN A 86 -7.72 -4.04 -5.45
CA GLN A 86 -6.97 -4.71 -6.50
C GLN A 86 -7.76 -4.68 -7.81
N TRP A 87 -7.02 -4.52 -8.91
CA TRP A 87 -7.48 -4.66 -10.27
C TRP A 87 -6.60 -5.68 -10.99
N GLY A 88 -7.24 -6.64 -11.67
CA GLY A 88 -6.63 -7.59 -12.59
C GLY A 88 -7.18 -7.38 -13.99
#